data_AF-A0A1W9RLS0-F1
#
_entry.id   AF-A0A1W9RLS0-F1
#
_cell.length_a   1.000
_cell.length_b   1.000
_cell.length_c   1.000
_cell.angle_alpha   90.00
_cell.angle_beta   90.00
_cell.angle_gamma   90.00
#
_symmetry.space_group_name_H-M   'P 1'
#
loop_
_entity.id
_entity.type
_entity.pdbx_description
1 polymer ?
#
loop_
_entity_poly.entity_id
_entity_poly.type
_entity_poly.pdbx_seq_one_letter_code
_entity_poly.pdbx_strand_id
1 'polypeptide(L)'
;ISFLFASVSATAVAMIGVTPISGMTLMTLVVSSLIMVKAGLSGPHGMLAALLIGGVVCTALSTTATLVTEFKIGYWIGATPRKIQISNFLGAALAAITVSLVIVLLNNVYGFAPGPDHPNPLPAPQPNAMAAVIKSLMVTAHTPWFLYALGGVIAVIVEILGISGLAFALGMYIPIELNSPILAGAIVAWFVKRSKGTSAVGSGEETHQDRGTLIASGLIAGGALMGVVSSLIKWIEAQSGTTIIPDIANTGAAGNLIGLAAFAALLVAVYLAAKKGD
;
A
#
# COMPACT_ATOMS: atom_id res chain seq x y z
N ILE A 1 17.45 -14.55 7.78
CA ILE A 1 17.00 -13.43 6.91
C ILE A 1 16.29 -12.36 7.74
N SER A 2 15.22 -12.69 8.48
CA SER A 2 14.47 -11.74 9.32
C SER A 2 15.37 -10.88 10.24
N PHE A 3 16.26 -11.50 11.02
CA PHE A 3 17.17 -10.78 11.94
C PHE A 3 18.05 -9.73 11.23
N LEU A 4 18.66 -10.09 10.10
CA LEU A 4 19.53 -9.18 9.34
C LEU A 4 18.76 -8.03 8.68
N PHE A 5 17.56 -8.31 8.16
CA PHE A 5 16.75 -7.25 7.56
C PHE A 5 16.11 -6.36 8.63
N ALA A 6 15.77 -6.91 9.79
CA ALA A 6 15.25 -6.14 10.91
C ALA A 6 16.26 -5.10 11.39
N SER A 7 17.55 -5.46 11.50
CA SER A 7 18.59 -4.48 11.87
C SER A 7 18.74 -3.38 10.82
N VAL A 8 18.76 -3.71 9.52
CA VAL A 8 18.85 -2.72 8.44
C VAL A 8 17.62 -1.80 8.41
N SER A 9 16.42 -2.37 8.56
CA SER A 9 15.16 -1.63 8.67
C SER A 9 15.20 -0.66 9.85
N ALA A 10 15.63 -1.13 11.02
CA ALA A 10 15.76 -0.30 12.21
C ALA A 10 16.71 0.87 11.98
N THR A 11 17.87 0.65 11.35
CA THR A 11 18.83 1.72 11.06
C THR A 11 18.29 2.70 10.02
N ALA A 12 17.65 2.21 8.95
CA ALA A 12 17.07 3.08 7.92
C ALA A 12 15.97 4.00 8.49
N VAL A 13 15.09 3.45 9.33
CA VAL A 13 14.04 4.21 10.02
C VAL A 13 14.63 5.18 11.04
N ALA A 14 15.64 4.75 11.81
CA ALA A 14 16.28 5.60 12.81
C ALA A 14 17.01 6.80 12.18
N MET A 15 17.70 6.60 11.05
CA MET A 15 18.53 7.61 10.41
C MET A 15 17.74 8.52 9.46
N ILE A 16 16.86 7.96 8.64
CA ILE A 16 16.26 8.65 7.48
C ILE A 16 14.72 8.73 7.61
N GLY A 17 14.12 8.02 8.58
CA GLY A 17 12.66 8.05 8.81
C GLY A 17 11.84 7.33 7.74
N VAL A 18 12.48 6.61 6.82
CA VAL A 18 11.81 5.87 5.73
C VAL A 18 11.78 4.38 6.02
N THR A 19 10.66 3.73 5.69
CA THR A 19 10.45 2.29 5.90
C THR A 19 10.60 1.53 4.57
N PRO A 20 11.69 0.76 4.36
CA PRO A 20 11.91 0.07 3.07
C PRO A 20 11.11 -1.24 2.93
N ILE A 21 9.88 -1.30 3.45
CA ILE A 21 9.12 -2.55 3.64
C ILE A 21 8.84 -3.25 2.31
N SER A 22 8.38 -2.52 1.30
CA SER A 22 7.99 -3.10 0.00
C SER A 22 9.18 -3.78 -0.71
N GLY A 23 10.32 -3.08 -0.81
CA GLY A 23 11.52 -3.62 -1.46
C GLY A 23 12.16 -4.79 -0.70
N MET A 24 12.26 -4.70 0.63
CA MET A 24 12.83 -5.78 1.45
C MET A 24 11.96 -7.05 1.42
N THR A 25 10.65 -6.91 1.29
CA THR A 25 9.73 -8.07 1.20
C THR A 25 9.91 -8.81 -0.12
N LEU A 26 9.97 -8.10 -1.24
CA LEU A 26 10.24 -8.71 -2.56
C LEU A 26 11.61 -9.41 -2.59
N MET A 27 12.66 -8.78 -2.08
CA MET A 27 13.98 -9.41 -1.99
C MET A 27 13.96 -10.66 -1.11
N THR A 28 13.23 -10.63 0.01
CA THR A 28 13.06 -11.82 0.86
C THR A 28 12.43 -12.96 0.09
N LEU A 29 11.38 -12.70 -0.68
CA LEU A 29 10.72 -13.72 -1.49
C LEU A 29 11.64 -14.29 -2.55
N VAL A 30 12.40 -13.45 -3.25
CA VAL A 30 13.37 -13.89 -4.27
C VAL A 30 14.44 -14.78 -3.64
N VAL A 31 15.09 -14.31 -2.58
CA VAL A 31 16.16 -15.06 -1.89
C VAL A 31 15.63 -16.36 -1.30
N SER A 32 14.48 -16.33 -0.62
CA SER A 32 13.89 -17.53 -0.01
C SER A 32 13.46 -18.55 -1.07
N SER A 33 12.88 -18.09 -2.19
CA SER A 33 12.49 -18.96 -3.30
C SER A 33 13.71 -19.62 -3.95
N LEU A 34 14.79 -18.87 -4.17
CA LEU A 34 16.04 -19.41 -4.73
C LEU A 34 16.68 -20.46 -3.80
N ILE A 35 16.68 -20.23 -2.49
CA ILE A 35 17.19 -21.19 -1.51
C ILE A 35 16.35 -22.47 -1.53
N MET A 36 15.03 -22.35 -1.58
CA MET A 36 14.14 -23.53 -1.62
C MET A 36 14.25 -24.34 -2.90
N VAL A 37 14.35 -23.68 -4.05
CA VAL A 37 14.58 -24.37 -5.33
C VAL A 37 15.92 -25.12 -5.30
N LYS A 38 16.98 -24.50 -4.76
CA LYS A 38 18.28 -25.18 -4.56
C LYS A 38 18.20 -26.35 -3.57
N ALA A 39 17.33 -26.27 -2.57
CA ALA A 39 17.07 -27.34 -1.62
C ALA A 39 16.13 -28.44 -2.16
N GLY A 40 15.67 -28.34 -3.42
CA GLY A 40 14.81 -29.33 -4.07
C GLY A 40 13.31 -29.15 -3.82
N LEU A 41 12.89 -28.11 -3.08
CA LEU A 41 11.49 -27.75 -2.88
C LEU A 41 11.00 -26.87 -4.04
N SER A 42 10.47 -27.51 -5.08
CA SER A 42 9.82 -26.84 -6.22
C SER A 42 8.31 -27.10 -6.24
N GLY A 43 7.56 -26.29 -6.98
CA GLY A 43 6.10 -26.44 -7.12
C GLY A 43 5.26 -25.79 -6.00
N PRO A 44 3.98 -26.19 -5.83
CA PRO A 44 3.01 -25.51 -4.96
C PRO A 44 3.41 -25.43 -3.49
N HIS A 45 3.96 -26.51 -2.94
CA HIS A 45 4.46 -26.53 -1.56
C HIS A 45 5.67 -25.59 -1.39
N GLY A 46 6.50 -25.48 -2.43
CA GLY A 46 7.60 -24.53 -2.47
C GLY A 46 7.09 -23.08 -2.44
N MET A 47 6.08 -22.76 -3.24
CA MET A 47 5.51 -21.41 -3.27
C MET A 47 4.88 -21.03 -1.91
N LEU A 48 4.15 -21.96 -1.30
CA LEU A 48 3.53 -21.74 0.01
C LEU A 48 4.58 -21.45 1.08
N ALA A 49 5.63 -22.26 1.19
CA ALA A 49 6.66 -22.03 2.20
C ALA A 49 7.46 -20.74 1.94
N ALA A 50 7.76 -20.38 0.69
CA ALA A 50 8.38 -19.10 0.37
C ALA A 50 7.49 -17.89 0.76
N LEU A 51 6.18 -17.98 0.52
CA LEU A 51 5.19 -16.98 0.93
C LEU A 51 5.09 -16.86 2.46
N LEU A 52 5.09 -17.97 3.19
CA LEU A 52 5.08 -17.96 4.65
C LEU A 52 6.34 -17.29 5.22
N ILE A 53 7.51 -17.61 4.68
CA ILE A 53 8.77 -16.96 5.07
C ILE A 53 8.70 -15.46 4.77
N GLY A 54 8.25 -15.08 3.57
CA GLY A 54 8.06 -13.68 3.19
C GLY A 54 7.11 -12.94 4.12
N GLY A 55 6.00 -13.58 4.51
CA GLY A 55 5.02 -13.03 5.45
C GLY A 55 5.62 -12.78 6.83
N VAL A 56 6.32 -13.77 7.41
CA VAL A 56 6.97 -13.64 8.72
C VAL A 56 8.07 -12.57 8.72
N VAL A 57 8.84 -12.47 7.64
CA VAL A 57 9.87 -11.43 7.51
C VAL A 57 9.24 -10.06 7.34
N CYS A 58 8.20 -9.92 6.51
CA CYS A 58 7.50 -8.64 6.33
C CYS A 58 6.88 -8.14 7.64
N THR A 59 6.22 -9.00 8.40
CA THR A 59 5.64 -8.62 9.69
C THR A 59 6.73 -8.22 10.69
N ALA A 60 7.82 -8.98 10.79
CA ALA A 60 8.95 -8.64 11.65
C ALA A 60 9.59 -7.28 11.28
N LEU A 61 9.76 -7.01 9.98
CA LEU A 61 10.29 -5.74 9.49
C LEU A 61 9.38 -4.55 9.82
N SER A 62 8.07 -4.73 9.61
CA SER A 62 7.07 -3.71 9.90
C SER A 62 7.01 -3.42 11.39
N THR A 63 6.95 -4.44 12.24
CA THR A 63 6.90 -4.27 13.70
C THR A 63 8.18 -3.62 14.23
N THR A 64 9.35 -3.98 13.69
CA THR A 64 10.62 -3.36 14.08
C THR A 64 10.65 -1.88 13.71
N ALA A 65 10.24 -1.53 12.48
CA ALA A 65 10.16 -0.15 12.02
C ALA A 65 9.23 0.69 12.90
N THR A 66 8.02 0.20 13.18
CA THR A 66 7.06 0.87 14.07
C THR A 66 7.65 1.08 15.46
N LEU A 67 8.26 0.05 16.04
CA LEU A 67 8.77 0.07 17.41
C LEU A 67 9.94 1.06 17.58
N VAL A 68 10.82 1.20 16.58
CA VAL A 68 11.89 2.22 16.58
C VAL A 68 11.30 3.63 16.58
N THR A 69 10.30 3.88 15.74
CA THR A 69 9.60 5.18 15.67
C THR A 69 8.89 5.49 16.98
N GLU A 70 8.16 4.53 17.54
CA GLU A 70 7.45 4.70 18.81
C GLU A 70 8.41 4.90 19.99
N PHE A 71 9.57 4.25 20.01
CA PHE A 71 10.58 4.49 21.04
C PHE A 71 11.20 5.88 20.95
N LYS A 72 11.42 6.41 19.73
CA LYS A 72 11.90 7.78 19.55
C LYS A 72 10.89 8.79 20.08
N ILE A 73 9.62 8.66 19.68
CA ILE A 73 8.53 9.52 20.16
C ILE A 73 8.34 9.35 21.67
N GLY A 74 8.36 8.10 22.15
CA GLY A 74 8.24 7.72 23.55
C GLY A 74 9.31 8.34 24.43
N TYR A 75 10.55 8.38 23.94
CA TYR A 75 11.66 9.05 24.62
C TYR A 75 11.40 10.56 24.77
N TRP A 76 10.84 11.22 23.75
CA TRP A 76 10.54 12.66 23.78
C TRP A 76 9.41 13.02 24.75
N ILE A 77 8.38 12.19 24.84
CA ILE A 77 7.21 12.42 25.71
C ILE A 77 7.37 11.82 27.12
N GLY A 78 8.52 11.18 27.41
CA GLY A 78 8.77 10.53 28.71
C GLY A 78 7.95 9.26 28.94
N ALA A 79 7.50 8.57 27.89
CA ALA A 79 6.73 7.34 28.01
C ALA A 79 7.61 6.14 28.41
N THR A 80 7.04 5.23 29.20
CA THR A 80 7.75 4.01 29.64
C THR A 80 7.83 2.99 28.49
N PRO A 81 9.02 2.49 28.10
CA PRO A 81 9.18 1.54 26.98
C PRO A 81 8.32 0.29 27.09
N ARG A 82 8.08 -0.20 28.31
CA ARG A 82 7.23 -1.36 28.58
C ARG A 82 5.79 -1.18 28.07
N LYS A 83 5.22 0.03 28.22
CA LYS A 83 3.85 0.31 27.77
C LYS A 83 3.76 0.32 26.24
N ILE A 84 4.78 0.86 25.57
CA ILE A 84 4.87 0.90 24.10
C ILE A 84 4.93 -0.52 23.53
N GLN A 85 5.80 -1.38 24.08
CA GLN A 85 5.91 -2.77 23.64
C GLN A 85 4.59 -3.53 23.77
N ILE A 86 3.93 -3.44 24.92
CA ILE A 86 2.64 -4.12 25.15
C ILE A 86 1.58 -3.60 24.18
N SER A 87 1.50 -2.28 23.98
CA SER A 87 0.57 -1.66 23.04
C SER A 87 0.80 -2.13 21.61
N ASN A 88 2.06 -2.20 21.17
CA ASN A 88 2.40 -2.64 19.83
C ASN A 88 2.11 -4.13 19.60
N PHE A 89 2.35 -4.99 20.59
CA PHE A 89 1.96 -6.41 20.52
C PHE A 89 0.44 -6.60 20.44
N LEU A 90 -0.32 -5.91 21.28
CA LEU A 90 -1.79 -5.96 21.25
C LEU A 90 -2.35 -5.40 19.94
N GLY A 91 -1.78 -4.29 19.47
CA GLY A 91 -2.13 -3.65 18.20
C GLY A 91 -1.86 -4.57 17.01
N ALA A 92 -0.70 -5.22 16.96
CA ALA A 92 -0.35 -6.17 15.91
C ALA A 92 -1.28 -7.39 15.91
N ALA A 93 -1.63 -7.93 17.08
CA ALA A 93 -2.57 -9.05 17.18
C ALA A 93 -3.97 -8.67 16.69
N LEU A 94 -4.49 -7.51 17.11
CA LEU A 94 -5.79 -7.03 16.67
C LEU A 94 -5.79 -6.72 15.16
N ALA A 95 -4.74 -6.08 14.64
CA ALA A 95 -4.57 -5.81 13.22
C ALA A 95 -4.50 -7.09 12.38
N ALA A 96 -3.81 -8.13 12.85
CA ALA A 96 -3.74 -9.41 12.15
C ALA A 96 -5.13 -10.06 12.00
N ILE A 97 -5.97 -10.00 13.05
CA ILE A 97 -7.34 -10.53 13.02
C ILE A 97 -8.20 -9.71 12.07
N THR A 98 -8.20 -8.39 12.20
CA THR A 98 -9.06 -7.51 11.38
C THR A 98 -8.68 -7.57 9.90
N VAL A 99 -7.40 -7.52 9.57
CA VAL A 99 -6.92 -7.61 8.18
C VAL A 99 -7.25 -8.98 7.57
N SER A 100 -7.07 -10.07 8.32
CA SER A 100 -7.42 -11.42 7.83
C SER A 100 -8.92 -11.53 7.53
N LEU A 101 -9.78 -11.01 8.42
CA LEU A 101 -11.23 -10.99 8.22
C LEU A 101 -11.62 -10.20 6.97
N VAL A 102 -11.02 -9.01 6.77
CA VAL A 102 -11.29 -8.17 5.60
C VAL A 102 -10.83 -8.85 4.31
N ILE A 103 -9.67 -9.51 4.30
CA ILE A 103 -9.19 -10.23 3.10
C ILE A 103 -10.15 -11.38 2.74
N VAL A 104 -10.62 -12.15 3.72
CA VAL A 104 -11.61 -13.23 3.49
C VAL A 104 -12.93 -12.67 2.97
N LEU A 105 -13.40 -11.55 3.54
CA LEU A 105 -14.59 -10.85 3.08
C LEU A 105 -14.46 -10.41 1.61
N LEU A 106 -13.36 -9.74 1.27
CA LEU A 106 -13.09 -9.29 -0.10
C LEU A 106 -12.98 -10.45 -1.09
N ASN A 107 -12.37 -11.56 -0.68
CA ASN A 107 -12.29 -12.76 -1.50
C ASN A 107 -13.67 -13.35 -1.81
N ASN A 108 -14.59 -13.35 -0.84
CA ASN A 108 -15.93 -13.88 -1.03
C ASN A 108 -16.84 -12.97 -1.87
N VAL A 109 -16.62 -11.65 -1.85
CA VAL A 109 -17.46 -10.69 -2.58
C VAL A 109 -16.96 -10.47 -4.01
N TYR A 110 -15.65 -10.26 -4.17
CA TYR A 110 -15.06 -9.87 -5.45
C TYR A 110 -14.09 -10.91 -6.03
N GLY A 111 -13.45 -11.73 -5.19
CA GLY A 111 -12.35 -12.59 -5.61
C GLY A 111 -11.09 -11.82 -6.05
N PHE A 112 -9.96 -12.52 -6.07
CA PHE A 112 -8.65 -11.94 -6.48
C PHE A 112 -8.10 -12.51 -7.80
N ALA A 113 -8.77 -13.50 -8.37
CA ALA A 113 -8.42 -14.11 -9.64
C ALA A 113 -9.68 -14.27 -10.50
N PRO A 114 -9.59 -14.12 -11.83
CA PRO A 114 -10.72 -14.33 -12.71
C PRO A 114 -11.20 -15.79 -12.60
N GLY A 115 -12.49 -16.00 -12.32
CA GLY A 115 -13.09 -17.32 -12.16
C GLY A 115 -14.58 -17.33 -12.52
N PRO A 116 -15.22 -18.52 -12.57
CA PRO A 116 -16.65 -18.65 -12.91
C PRO A 116 -17.56 -17.84 -11.98
N ASP A 117 -17.19 -17.74 -10.71
CA ASP A 117 -17.97 -17.05 -9.67
C ASP A 117 -17.69 -15.54 -9.63
N HIS A 118 -16.57 -15.09 -10.20
CA HIS A 118 -16.11 -13.70 -10.15
C HIS A 118 -15.46 -13.27 -11.49
N PRO A 119 -16.25 -12.77 -12.46
CA PRO A 119 -15.75 -12.35 -13.77
C PRO A 119 -14.90 -11.06 -13.72
N ASN A 120 -15.15 -10.18 -12.74
CA ASN A 120 -14.41 -8.93 -12.53
C ASN A 120 -13.77 -8.94 -11.13
N PRO A 121 -12.61 -9.58 -10.95
CA PRO A 121 -11.95 -9.66 -9.65
C PRO A 121 -11.39 -8.32 -9.21
N LEU A 122 -11.23 -8.15 -7.89
CA LEU A 122 -10.64 -6.95 -7.33
C LEU A 122 -9.17 -6.83 -7.82
N PRO A 123 -8.76 -5.70 -8.43
CA PRO A 123 -7.41 -5.54 -8.89
C PRO A 123 -6.46 -5.51 -7.69
N ALA A 124 -5.63 -6.55 -7.58
CA ALA A 124 -4.62 -6.69 -6.53
C ALA A 124 -3.21 -6.59 -7.14
N PRO A 125 -2.77 -5.40 -7.55
CA PRO A 125 -1.48 -5.22 -8.19
C PRO A 125 -0.34 -5.76 -7.30
N GLN A 126 0.02 -5.13 -6.19
CA GLN A 126 1.20 -5.57 -5.42
C GLN A 126 1.29 -7.09 -5.14
N PRO A 127 0.20 -7.78 -4.72
CA PRO A 127 0.18 -9.23 -4.62
C PRO A 127 0.42 -9.99 -5.93
N ASN A 128 -0.15 -9.54 -7.04
CA ASN A 128 0.02 -10.16 -8.36
C ASN A 128 1.47 -10.08 -8.85
N ALA A 129 2.15 -8.95 -8.63
CA ALA A 129 3.57 -8.81 -8.94
C ALA A 129 4.44 -9.79 -8.09
N MET A 130 4.17 -9.87 -6.78
CA MET A 130 4.87 -10.82 -5.89
C MET A 130 4.62 -12.28 -6.31
N ALA A 131 3.38 -12.62 -6.68
CA ALA A 131 3.02 -13.94 -7.17
C ALA A 131 3.71 -14.28 -8.49
N ALA A 132 3.81 -13.33 -9.42
CA ALA A 132 4.51 -13.52 -10.68
C ALA A 132 6.00 -13.84 -10.46
N VAL A 133 6.67 -13.09 -9.58
CA VAL A 133 8.09 -13.34 -9.22
C VAL A 133 8.27 -14.73 -8.61
N ILE A 134 7.44 -15.13 -7.65
CA ILE A 134 7.56 -16.46 -7.02
C ILE A 134 7.29 -17.58 -8.03
N LYS A 135 6.22 -17.47 -8.83
CA LYS A 135 5.90 -18.44 -9.89
C LYS A 135 7.06 -18.57 -10.88
N SER A 136 7.68 -17.45 -11.27
CA SER A 136 8.79 -17.40 -12.21
C SER A 136 10.06 -18.10 -11.69
N LEU A 137 10.24 -18.16 -10.37
CA LEU A 137 11.40 -18.77 -9.71
C LEU A 137 11.15 -20.24 -9.35
N MET A 138 9.92 -20.62 -9.04
CA MET A 138 9.58 -21.94 -8.48
C MET A 138 8.94 -22.90 -9.47
N VAL A 139 8.42 -22.39 -10.58
CA VAL A 139 7.97 -23.16 -11.73
C VAL A 139 8.90 -22.82 -12.87
N THR A 140 9.36 -23.81 -13.63
CA THR A 140 10.16 -23.63 -14.86
C THR A 140 9.29 -23.06 -15.98
N ALA A 141 8.59 -21.96 -15.71
CA ALA A 141 7.91 -21.18 -16.72
C ALA A 141 8.95 -20.42 -17.54
N HIS A 142 8.59 -20.06 -18.79
CA HIS A 142 9.38 -19.17 -19.62
C HIS A 142 9.39 -17.76 -19.02
N THR A 143 10.19 -17.57 -17.97
CA THR A 143 10.39 -16.29 -17.32
C THR A 143 11.16 -15.41 -18.31
N PRO A 144 10.58 -14.29 -18.77
CA PRO A 144 11.24 -13.41 -19.71
C PRO A 144 12.29 -12.58 -18.96
N TRP A 145 13.40 -13.21 -18.57
CA TRP A 145 14.52 -12.59 -17.84
C TRP A 145 15.04 -11.33 -18.53
N PHE A 146 14.93 -11.27 -19.85
CA PHE A 146 15.21 -10.09 -20.66
C PHE A 146 14.35 -8.88 -20.23
N LEU A 147 13.05 -9.06 -19.96
CA LEU A 147 12.17 -7.98 -19.50
C LEU A 147 12.52 -7.51 -18.08
N TYR A 148 12.91 -8.42 -17.19
CA TYR A 148 13.38 -8.06 -15.85
C TYR A 148 14.68 -7.25 -15.91
N ALA A 149 15.64 -7.67 -16.76
CA ALA A 149 16.89 -6.95 -16.97
C ALA A 149 16.64 -5.56 -17.59
N LEU A 150 15.76 -5.47 -18.58
CA LEU A 150 15.34 -4.21 -19.19
C LEU A 150 14.70 -3.28 -18.16
N GLY A 151 13.81 -3.79 -17.31
CA GLY A 151 13.22 -3.04 -16.20
C GLY A 151 14.27 -2.54 -15.21
N GLY A 152 15.29 -3.35 -14.92
CA GLY A 152 16.44 -2.96 -14.10
C GLY A 152 17.25 -1.82 -14.73
N VAL A 153 17.51 -1.87 -16.03
CA VAL A 153 18.18 -0.78 -16.77
C VAL A 153 17.36 0.49 -16.74
N ILE A 154 16.05 0.40 -16.97
CA ILE A 154 15.14 1.55 -16.87
C ILE A 154 15.17 2.14 -15.45
N ALA A 155 15.14 1.29 -14.42
CA ALA A 155 15.21 1.75 -13.03
C ALA A 155 16.52 2.51 -12.76
N VAL A 156 17.66 2.02 -13.24
CA VAL A 156 18.96 2.71 -13.10
C VAL A 156 18.96 4.05 -13.84
N ILE A 157 18.40 4.11 -15.06
CA ILE A 157 18.30 5.37 -15.82
C ILE A 157 17.44 6.38 -15.06
N VAL A 158 16.29 5.96 -14.52
CA VAL A 158 15.38 6.81 -13.74
C VAL A 158 16.06 7.31 -12.47
N GLU A 159 16.81 6.44 -11.78
CA GLU A 159 17.61 6.80 -10.60
C GLU A 159 18.69 7.84 -10.93
N ILE A 160 19.38 7.68 -12.07
CA ILE A 160 20.38 8.66 -12.57
C ILE A 160 19.72 10.01 -12.89
N LEU A 161 18.48 10.02 -13.35
CA LEU A 161 17.69 11.23 -13.59
C LEU A 161 17.18 11.89 -12.28
N GLY A 162 17.52 11.33 -11.11
CA GLY A 162 17.12 11.86 -9.81
C GLY A 162 15.67 11.55 -9.43
N ILE A 163 15.03 10.61 -10.14
CA ILE A 163 13.68 10.13 -9.84
C ILE A 163 13.82 8.79 -9.12
N SER A 164 13.05 8.55 -8.06
CA SER A 164 13.06 7.24 -7.40
C SER A 164 12.55 6.15 -8.33
N GLY A 165 13.39 5.16 -8.65
CA GLY A 165 13.00 4.03 -9.51
C GLY A 165 11.81 3.24 -8.94
N LEU A 166 11.70 3.16 -7.61
CA LEU A 166 10.59 2.48 -6.92
C LEU A 166 9.26 3.23 -7.09
N ALA A 167 9.25 4.56 -6.95
CA ALA A 167 8.05 5.37 -7.15
C ALA A 167 7.58 5.32 -8.60
N PHE A 168 8.53 5.36 -9.55
CA PHE A 168 8.24 5.22 -10.97
C PHE A 168 7.61 3.87 -11.31
N ALA A 169 8.22 2.77 -10.84
CA ALA A 169 7.69 1.42 -11.07
C ALA A 169 6.30 1.20 -10.44
N LEU A 170 6.08 1.72 -9.22
CA LEU A 170 4.77 1.68 -8.58
C LEU A 170 3.73 2.47 -9.40
N GLY A 171 4.08 3.66 -9.87
CA GLY A 171 3.19 4.50 -10.69
C GLY A 171 2.79 3.85 -12.02
N MET A 172 3.71 3.14 -12.67
CA MET A 172 3.41 2.39 -13.90
C MET A 172 2.46 1.21 -13.67
N TYR A 173 2.43 0.68 -12.44
CA TYR A 173 1.76 -0.56 -12.14
C TYR A 173 0.34 -0.41 -11.58
N ILE A 174 0.05 0.73 -10.97
CA ILE A 174 -1.25 0.99 -10.35
C ILE A 174 -2.29 1.30 -11.45
N PRO A 175 -3.45 0.60 -11.47
CA PRO A 175 -4.55 0.90 -12.40
C PRO A 175 -4.95 2.38 -12.41
N ILE A 176 -5.38 2.90 -13.56
CA ILE A 176 -5.76 4.31 -13.72
C ILE A 176 -6.86 4.74 -12.73
N GLU A 177 -7.75 3.81 -12.37
CA GLU A 177 -8.81 3.97 -11.38
C GLU A 177 -8.26 4.28 -9.99
N LEU A 178 -7.13 3.69 -9.62
CA LEU A 178 -6.45 3.91 -8.34
C LEU A 178 -5.43 5.06 -8.43
N ASN A 179 -4.90 5.37 -9.61
CA ASN A 179 -3.93 6.45 -9.80
C ASN A 179 -4.60 7.84 -9.87
N SER A 180 -5.80 7.93 -10.42
CA SER A 180 -6.50 9.22 -10.58
C SER A 180 -6.83 9.94 -9.26
N PRO A 181 -7.25 9.26 -8.16
CA PRO A 181 -7.46 9.94 -6.88
C PRO A 181 -6.14 10.37 -6.22
N ILE A 182 -5.07 9.59 -6.40
CA ILE A 182 -3.72 9.92 -5.92
C ILE A 182 -3.22 11.19 -6.61
N LEU A 183 -3.32 11.23 -7.95
CA LEU A 183 -2.95 12.39 -8.75
C LEU A 183 -3.77 13.62 -8.38
N ALA A 184 -5.09 13.48 -8.22
CA ALA A 184 -5.96 14.58 -7.82
C ALA A 184 -5.61 15.12 -6.42
N GLY A 185 -5.36 14.25 -5.45
CA GLY A 185 -4.88 14.63 -4.12
C GLY A 185 -3.54 15.38 -4.18
N ALA A 186 -2.60 14.92 -5.01
CA ALA A 186 -1.31 15.58 -5.22
C ALA A 186 -1.47 16.95 -5.92
N ILE A 187 -2.37 17.07 -6.89
CA ILE A 187 -2.68 18.34 -7.56
C ILE A 187 -3.29 19.34 -6.56
N VAL A 188 -4.25 18.92 -5.73
CA VAL A 188 -4.81 19.77 -4.68
C VAL A 188 -3.73 20.22 -3.70
N ALA A 189 -2.88 19.30 -3.24
CA ALA A 189 -1.73 19.64 -2.40
C ALA A 189 -0.81 20.68 -3.04
N TRP A 190 -0.53 20.54 -4.34
CA TRP A 190 0.27 21.50 -5.10
C TRP A 190 -0.40 22.87 -5.23
N PHE A 191 -1.72 22.92 -5.48
CA PHE A 191 -2.47 24.18 -5.53
C PHE A 191 -2.55 24.89 -4.18
N VAL A 192 -2.71 24.13 -3.08
CA VAL A 192 -2.64 24.69 -1.70
C VAL A 192 -1.27 25.32 -1.47
N LYS A 193 -0.18 24.64 -1.88
CA LYS A 193 1.20 25.18 -1.80
C LYS A 193 1.35 26.48 -2.60
N ARG A 194 0.79 26.55 -3.82
CA ARG A 194 0.90 27.72 -4.69
C ARG A 194 0.04 28.91 -4.24
N SER A 195 -1.13 28.67 -3.64
CA SER A 195 -2.06 29.73 -3.23
C SER A 195 -1.61 30.53 -2.00
N LYS A 196 -0.71 30.00 -1.15
CA LYS A 196 -0.27 30.69 0.07
C LYS A 196 0.94 31.63 -0.12
N GLY A 197 1.45 31.77 -1.34
CA GLY A 197 2.41 32.83 -1.70
C GLY A 197 3.82 32.69 -1.10
N THR A 198 4.80 33.21 -1.82
CA THR A 198 6.22 33.29 -1.49
C THR A 198 6.48 34.20 -0.27
N SER A 199 6.06 33.80 0.93
CA SER A 199 6.31 34.53 2.17
C SER A 199 6.73 33.60 3.31
N ALA A 200 7.81 32.84 3.11
CA ALA A 200 8.72 32.39 4.17
C ALA A 200 9.88 31.62 3.52
N VAL A 201 10.83 32.37 2.94
CA VAL A 201 12.18 31.83 2.70
C VAL A 201 12.79 31.59 4.08
N GLY A 202 12.89 30.32 4.47
CA GLY A 202 13.47 29.89 5.75
C GLY A 202 12.41 29.30 6.70
N SER A 203 12.52 27.99 6.97
CA SER A 203 11.81 27.18 8.00
C SER A 203 10.42 26.59 7.69
N GLY A 204 9.72 26.96 6.62
CA GLY A 204 8.35 26.49 6.34
C GLY A 204 8.17 25.33 5.35
N GLU A 205 9.24 24.92 4.66
CA GLU A 205 9.15 24.04 3.48
C GLU A 205 8.81 22.58 3.83
N GLU A 206 9.29 22.08 4.97
CA GLU A 206 9.01 20.71 5.46
C GLU A 206 7.57 20.58 5.99
N THR A 207 7.11 21.53 6.80
CA THR A 207 5.76 21.53 7.40
C THR A 207 4.64 21.53 6.34
N HIS A 208 4.89 22.10 5.16
CA HIS A 208 3.89 22.21 4.09
C HIS A 208 3.87 21.01 3.15
N GLN A 209 5.02 20.37 2.93
CA GLN A 209 5.11 19.10 2.20
C GLN A 209 4.39 17.97 2.95
N ASP A 210 4.43 18.00 4.29
CA ASP A 210 3.71 17.07 5.15
C ASP A 210 2.19 17.23 5.06
N ARG A 211 1.66 18.46 5.02
CA ARG A 211 0.20 18.68 4.91
C ARG A 211 -0.38 18.18 3.58
N GLY A 212 0.32 18.40 2.48
CA GLY A 212 -0.10 17.91 1.16
C GLY A 212 -0.10 16.38 1.09
N THR A 213 0.95 15.76 1.62
CA THR A 213 1.06 14.30 1.74
C THR A 213 0.00 13.74 2.67
N LEU A 214 -0.30 14.42 3.78
CA LEU A 214 -1.34 14.03 4.73
C LEU A 214 -2.72 14.03 4.08
N ILE A 215 -3.07 15.07 3.33
CA ILE A 215 -4.35 15.16 2.60
C ILE A 215 -4.48 14.02 1.58
N ALA A 216 -3.44 13.82 0.76
CA ALA A 216 -3.44 12.74 -0.24
C ALA A 216 -3.57 11.37 0.43
N SER A 217 -2.85 11.12 1.52
CA SER A 217 -2.94 9.87 2.28
C SER A 217 -4.32 9.67 2.92
N GLY A 218 -4.97 10.75 3.38
CA GLY A 218 -6.32 10.71 3.92
C GLY A 218 -7.37 10.37 2.87
N LEU A 219 -7.25 10.89 1.64
CA LEU A 219 -8.15 10.52 0.53
C LEU A 219 -7.98 9.04 0.15
N ILE A 220 -6.75 8.54 0.10
CA ILE A 220 -6.46 7.12 -0.18
C ILE A 220 -7.03 6.23 0.93
N ALA A 221 -6.77 6.57 2.19
CA ALA A 221 -7.26 5.81 3.34
C ALA A 221 -8.79 5.82 3.43
N GLY A 222 -9.42 6.98 3.21
CA GLY A 222 -10.88 7.11 3.18
C GLY A 222 -11.53 6.28 2.08
N GLY A 223 -10.95 6.30 0.86
CA GLY A 223 -11.41 5.46 -0.24
C GLY A 223 -11.30 3.96 0.06
N ALA A 224 -10.18 3.53 0.64
CA ALA A 224 -9.99 2.14 1.04
C ALA A 224 -10.98 1.70 2.13
N LEU A 225 -11.20 2.52 3.16
CA LEU A 225 -12.16 2.25 4.24
C LEU A 225 -13.60 2.16 3.69
N MET A 226 -14.01 3.08 2.83
CA MET A 226 -15.32 3.03 2.19
C MET A 226 -15.46 1.80 1.28
N GLY A 227 -14.39 1.36 0.62
CA GLY A 227 -14.34 0.10 -0.12
C GLY A 227 -14.65 -1.11 0.77
N VAL A 228 -14.06 -1.18 1.96
CA VAL A 228 -14.33 -2.26 2.94
C VAL A 228 -15.78 -2.20 3.43
N VAL A 229 -16.30 -1.01 3.75
CA VAL A 229 -17.71 -0.83 4.16
C VAL A 229 -18.67 -1.27 3.05
N SER A 230 -18.42 -0.85 1.81
CA SER A 230 -19.22 -1.26 0.65
C SER A 230 -19.19 -2.78 0.45
N SER A 231 -18.02 -3.41 0.63
CA SER A 231 -17.86 -4.86 0.54
C SER A 231 -18.67 -5.59 1.62
N LEU A 232 -18.69 -5.06 2.84
CA LEU A 232 -19.48 -5.62 3.95
C LEU A 232 -20.97 -5.53 3.66
N ILE A 233 -21.45 -4.41 3.13
CA ILE A 233 -22.86 -4.23 2.77
C ILE A 233 -23.25 -5.22 1.68
N LYS A 234 -22.47 -5.32 0.60
CA LYS A 234 -22.72 -6.30 -0.47
C LYS A 234 -22.74 -7.74 0.03
N TRP A 235 -21.88 -8.08 0.99
CA TRP A 235 -21.88 -9.40 1.61
C TRP A 235 -23.17 -9.67 2.42
N ILE A 236 -23.68 -8.67 3.14
CA ILE A 236 -24.96 -8.76 3.89
C ILE A 236 -26.14 -8.88 2.91
N GLU A 237 -26.14 -8.11 1.82
CA GLU A 237 -27.16 -8.18 0.77
C GLU A 237 -27.18 -9.57 0.09
N ALA A 238 -26.00 -10.12 -0.19
CA ALA A 238 -25.86 -11.46 -0.75
C ALA A 238 -26.41 -12.56 0.19
N GLN A 239 -26.28 -12.39 1.52
CA GLN A 239 -26.91 -13.32 2.49
C GLN A 239 -28.41 -13.09 2.68
N SER A 240 -28.87 -11.85 2.62
CA SER A 240 -30.26 -11.49 2.98
C SER A 240 -31.23 -11.54 1.79
N GLY A 241 -30.72 -11.59 0.55
CA GLY A 241 -31.53 -11.59 -0.67
C GLY A 241 -32.25 -10.26 -0.94
N THR A 242 -31.94 -9.21 -0.18
CA THR A 242 -32.53 -7.88 -0.28
C THR A 242 -31.45 -6.86 -0.62
N THR A 243 -31.68 -6.05 -1.65
CA THR A 243 -30.83 -4.91 -1.99
C THR A 243 -31.12 -3.76 -1.03
N ILE A 244 -30.20 -3.51 -0.11
CA ILE A 244 -30.28 -2.47 0.92
C ILE A 244 -29.85 -1.13 0.33
N ILE A 245 -28.87 -1.15 -0.58
CA ILE A 245 -28.42 0.00 -1.34
C ILE A 245 -28.71 -0.29 -2.82
N PRO A 246 -29.56 0.49 -3.51
CA PRO A 246 -29.70 0.36 -4.96
C PRO A 246 -28.32 0.58 -5.58
N ASP A 247 -27.94 -0.20 -6.59
CA ASP A 247 -26.59 -0.15 -7.19
C ASP A 247 -26.31 1.25 -7.78
N ILE A 248 -25.80 2.16 -6.94
CA ILE A 248 -25.46 3.54 -7.32
C ILE A 248 -24.17 3.56 -8.15
N ALA A 249 -23.54 2.39 -8.37
CA ALA A 249 -22.60 2.16 -9.47
C ALA A 249 -23.38 2.17 -10.79
N ASN A 250 -23.99 3.31 -11.09
CA ASN A 250 -24.77 3.53 -12.27
C ASN A 250 -23.83 3.42 -13.48
N THR A 251 -24.03 2.33 -14.22
CA THR A 251 -23.44 1.95 -15.51
C THR A 251 -23.88 2.90 -16.64
N GLY A 252 -23.82 4.22 -16.38
CA GLY A 252 -24.26 5.27 -17.28
C GLY A 252 -23.49 6.57 -17.07
N ALA A 253 -23.45 7.40 -18.11
CA ALA A 253 -22.75 8.69 -18.11
C ALA A 253 -23.17 9.62 -16.96
N ALA A 254 -24.43 9.55 -16.53
CA ALA A 254 -24.96 10.34 -15.41
C ALA A 254 -24.40 9.90 -14.05
N GLY A 255 -24.19 8.60 -13.83
CA GLY A 255 -23.56 8.06 -12.63
C GLY A 255 -22.12 8.55 -12.47
N ASN A 256 -21.35 8.44 -13.56
CA ASN A 256 -19.99 8.92 -13.63
C ASN A 256 -19.91 10.44 -13.43
N LEU A 257 -20.86 11.21 -13.96
CA LEU A 257 -20.90 12.67 -13.81
C LEU A 257 -21.20 13.09 -12.37
N ILE A 258 -22.12 12.39 -11.68
CA ILE A 258 -22.45 12.64 -10.27
C ILE A 258 -21.27 12.26 -9.38
N GLY A 259 -20.63 11.12 -9.64
CA GLY A 259 -19.42 10.70 -8.94
C GLY A 259 -18.27 11.70 -9.13
N LEU A 260 -18.07 12.18 -10.36
CA LEU A 260 -17.09 13.22 -10.66
C LEU A 260 -17.42 14.54 -9.97
N ALA A 261 -18.69 14.96 -9.95
CA ALA A 261 -19.12 16.17 -9.28
C ALA A 261 -18.95 16.08 -7.76
N ALA A 262 -19.28 14.94 -7.15
CA ALA A 262 -19.07 14.69 -5.73
C ALA A 262 -17.57 14.66 -5.38
N PHE A 263 -16.74 14.03 -6.23
CA PHE A 263 -15.29 14.02 -6.07
C PHE A 263 -14.70 15.43 -6.20
N ALA A 264 -15.11 16.21 -7.20
CA ALA A 264 -14.70 17.59 -7.37
C ALA A 264 -15.14 18.46 -6.19
N ALA A 265 -16.37 18.29 -5.68
CA ALA A 265 -16.85 18.98 -4.49
C ALA A 265 -16.02 18.64 -3.25
N LEU A 266 -15.62 17.37 -3.10
CA LEU A 266 -14.75 16.91 -2.01
C LEU A 266 -13.35 17.54 -2.13
N LEU A 267 -12.76 17.56 -3.32
CA LEU A 267 -11.47 18.24 -3.55
C LEU A 267 -11.54 19.74 -3.24
N VAL A 268 -12.62 20.42 -3.64
CA VAL A 268 -12.85 21.83 -3.33
C VAL A 268 -13.05 22.04 -1.83
N ALA A 269 -13.82 21.19 -1.16
CA ALA A 269 -14.02 21.25 0.29
C ALA A 269 -12.70 21.05 1.04
N VAL A 270 -11.88 20.08 0.63
CA VAL A 270 -10.55 19.84 1.18
C VAL A 270 -9.61 21.02 0.94
N TYR A 271 -9.61 21.59 -0.27
CA TYR A 271 -8.83 22.79 -0.59
C TYR A 271 -9.25 23.99 0.26
N LEU A 272 -10.55 24.22 0.44
CA LEU A 272 -11.09 25.31 1.26
C LEU A 272 -10.81 25.11 2.74
N ALA A 273 -10.94 23.87 3.25
CA ALA A 273 -10.59 23.52 4.63
C ALA A 273 -9.09 23.69 4.89
N ALA A 274 -8.24 23.26 3.96
CA ALA A 274 -6.79 23.46 4.04
C ALA A 274 -6.39 24.95 4.02
N LYS A 275 -7.19 25.80 3.37
CA LYS A 275 -7.02 27.26 3.37
C LYS A 275 -7.53 27.92 4.67
N LYS A 276 -8.58 27.38 5.29
CA LYS A 276 -9.21 27.89 6.52
C LYS A 276 -8.56 27.42 7.82
N GLY A 277 -7.76 26.34 7.81
CA GLY A 277 -7.07 25.79 8.99
C GLY A 277 -5.85 26.61 9.43
N ASP A 278 -6.06 27.90 9.62
CA ASP A 278 -5.24 28.83 10.43
C ASP A 278 -6.01 29.15 11.71
#